data_AF-T1GNJ2-F1
#
_entry.id   AF-T1GNJ2-F1
#
_cell.length_a   1.000
_cell.length_b   1.000
_cell.length_c   1.000
_cell.angle_alpha   90.00
_cell.angle_beta   90.00
_cell.angle_gamma   90.00
#
_symmetry.space_group_name_H-M   'P 1'
#
loop_
_entity.id
_entity.type
_entity.pdbx_description
1 polymer ?
#
loop_
_entity_poly.entity_id
_entity_poly.type
_entity_poly.pdbx_seq_one_letter_code
_entity_poly.pdbx_strand_id
1 'polypeptide(L)' 'MNGYSRKSPAKRRYEGSNTSKETKNVKERIPQPKNTVAMLNELRHGLIYKLDSQSGPVHAPLFTISVE' A
#
# COMPACT_ATOMS: atom_id res chain seq x y z
N MET A 1 7.00 -36.66 -27.20
CA MET A 1 7.92 -35.68 -26.54
C MET A 1 7.10 -34.74 -25.67
N ASN A 2 7.46 -34.60 -24.40
CA ASN A 2 6.67 -33.94 -23.35
C ASN A 2 6.61 -32.41 -23.52
N GLY A 3 5.40 -31.84 -23.39
CA GLY A 3 5.14 -30.42 -23.41
C GLY A 3 5.42 -29.75 -22.07
N TYR A 4 6.52 -29.01 -21.96
CA TYR A 4 6.78 -28.13 -20.83
C TYR A 4 6.11 -26.77 -21.07
N SER A 5 4.84 -26.65 -20.70
CA SER A 5 4.20 -25.34 -20.52
C SER A 5 4.71 -24.75 -19.19
N ARG A 6 5.77 -23.95 -19.26
CA ARG A 6 6.24 -23.13 -18.15
C ARG A 6 5.23 -22.02 -17.91
N LYS A 7 4.23 -22.27 -17.04
CA LYS A 7 3.37 -21.21 -16.51
C LYS A 7 4.26 -20.31 -15.64
N SER A 8 4.69 -19.18 -16.21
CA SER A 8 5.36 -18.12 -15.47
C SER A 8 4.48 -17.70 -14.29
N PRO A 9 5.01 -17.62 -13.05
CA PRO A 9 4.20 -17.15 -11.94
C PRO A 9 3.77 -15.72 -12.24
N ALA A 10 2.46 -15.48 -12.20
CA ALA A 10 1.90 -14.16 -12.37
C ALA A 10 2.61 -13.21 -11.40
N LYS A 11 3.29 -12.18 -11.94
CA LYS A 11 3.83 -11.12 -11.12
C LYS A 11 2.67 -10.57 -10.28
N ARG A 12 2.72 -10.78 -8.97
CA ARG A 12 1.88 -10.04 -8.00
C ARG A 12 2.23 -8.57 -8.19
N ARG A 13 1.48 -7.92 -9.06
CA ARG A 13 1.48 -6.47 -9.18
C ARG A 13 0.88 -5.98 -7.87
N TYR A 14 1.70 -5.37 -7.00
CA TYR A 14 1.16 -4.52 -5.96
C TYR A 14 0.36 -3.44 -6.69
N GLU A 15 -0.96 -3.49 -6.60
CA GLU A 15 -1.79 -2.38 -7.04
C GLU A 15 -1.47 -1.23 -6.09
N GLY A 16 -0.56 -0.36 -6.51
CA GLY A 16 -0.36 0.91 -5.85
C GLY A 16 -1.72 1.58 -5.78
N SER A 17 -2.15 1.92 -4.57
CA SER A 17 -3.37 2.63 -4.26
C SER A 17 -3.72 3.59 -5.38
N ASN A 18 -4.82 3.31 -6.07
CA ASN A 18 -5.40 4.17 -7.09
C ASN A 18 -5.36 5.61 -6.59
N THR A 19 -4.46 6.43 -7.13
CA THR A 19 -4.65 7.88 -7.15
C THR A 19 -5.85 8.10 -8.08
N SER A 20 -7.04 7.95 -7.51
CA SER A 20 -8.30 8.01 -8.22
C SER A 20 -8.39 9.36 -8.90
N LYS A 21 -8.29 9.34 -10.23
CA LYS A 21 -8.66 10.46 -11.09
C LYS A 21 -10.07 10.87 -10.70
N GLU A 22 -10.18 12.10 -10.25
CA GLU A 22 -11.38 12.70 -9.70
C GLU A 22 -12.45 12.85 -10.80
N THR A 23 -13.37 11.89 -10.86
CA THR A 23 -14.64 12.07 -11.58
C THR A 23 -15.75 12.42 -10.59
N LYS A 24 -16.04 13.72 -10.59
CA LYS A 24 -17.17 14.46 -10.02
C LYS A 24 -18.40 13.60 -9.70
N ASN A 25 -18.63 13.40 -8.39
CA ASN A 25 -19.97 13.22 -7.85
C ASN A 25 -19.98 13.92 -6.48
N VAL A 26 -20.63 15.09 -6.44
CA VAL A 26 -20.79 15.94 -5.24
C VAL A 26 -21.85 15.29 -4.35
N LYS A 27 -21.51 14.13 -3.79
CA LYS A 27 -22.11 13.67 -2.55
C LYS A 27 -21.20 14.25 -1.49
N GLU A 28 -21.70 15.12 -0.61
CA GLU A 28 -20.95 15.69 0.50
C GLU A 28 -20.08 14.60 1.11
N ARG A 29 -18.80 14.59 0.73
CA ARG A 29 -17.87 13.62 1.25
C ARG A 29 -17.63 14.11 2.66
N ILE A 30 -18.30 13.48 3.62
CA ILE A 30 -17.94 13.62 5.04
C ILE A 30 -16.41 13.59 5.06
N PRO A 31 -15.74 14.65 5.55
CA PRO A 31 -14.30 14.73 5.50
C PRO A 31 -13.75 13.49 6.20
N GLN A 32 -13.23 12.56 5.40
CA GLN A 32 -12.62 11.37 5.97
C GLN A 32 -11.40 11.85 6.74
N PRO A 33 -11.20 11.42 7.99
CA PRO A 33 -10.03 11.80 8.75
C PRO A 33 -8.79 11.39 7.94
N LYS A 34 -7.79 12.27 7.92
CA LYS A 34 -6.54 12.01 7.21
C LYS A 34 -5.91 10.74 7.77
N ASN A 35 -5.29 9.94 6.89
CA ASN A 35 -4.45 8.84 7.35
C ASN A 35 -3.37 9.40 8.28
N THR A 36 -3.08 8.69 9.37
CA THR A 36 -2.02 9.03 10.33
C THR A 36 -0.69 9.32 9.64
N VAL A 37 -0.32 8.57 8.59
CA VAL A 37 0.92 8.82 7.82
C VAL A 37 0.89 10.19 7.12
N ALA A 38 -0.27 10.61 6.58
CA ALA A 38 -0.40 11.93 5.98
C ALA A 38 -0.26 13.03 7.03
N MET A 39 -0.87 12.85 8.21
CA MET A 39 -0.71 13.78 9.34
C MET A 39 0.74 13.87 9.82
N LEU A 40 1.44 12.74 9.95
CA LEU A 40 2.85 12.71 10.34
C LEU A 40 3.72 13.54 9.39
N ASN A 41 3.50 13.41 8.07
CA ASN A 41 4.24 14.16 7.05
C ASN A 41 3.92 15.67 7.05
N GLU A 42 2.74 16.07 7.51
CA GLU A 42 2.39 17.50 7.73
C GLU A 42 3.07 18.05 8.97
N LEU A 43 3.24 17.24 10.02
CA LEU A 43 3.90 17.64 11.27
C LEU A 43 5.41 17.80 11.12
N ARG A 44 6.06 16.87 10.40
CA ARG A 44 7.49 16.94 10.11
C ARG A 44 7.77 16.42 8.72
N HIS A 45 8.40 17.26 7.91
CA HIS A 45 8.94 16.83 6.63
C HIS A 45 10.23 16.01 6.84
N GLY A 46 10.45 15.04 5.96
CA GLY A 46 11.67 14.21 5.97
C GLY A 46 11.67 13.07 6.98
N LEU A 47 10.50 12.64 7.46
CA LEU A 47 10.38 11.42 8.27
C LEU A 47 10.88 10.20 7.50
N ILE A 48 11.64 9.35 8.18
CA ILE A 48 12.17 8.11 7.59
C ILE A 48 11.32 6.94 8.08
N TYR A 49 10.62 6.30 7.16
CA TYR A 49 9.85 5.07 7.45
C TYR A 49 10.71 3.85 7.09
N LYS A 50 11.10 3.06 8.08
CA LYS A 50 11.95 1.88 7.90
C LYS A 50 11.12 0.62 8.15
N LEU A 51 11.19 -0.35 7.23
CA LEU A 51 10.57 -1.66 7.42
C LEU A 51 11.50 -2.50 8.31
N ASP A 52 11.06 -2.79 9.53
CA ASP A 52 11.86 -3.54 10.49
C ASP A 52 11.65 -5.04 10.34
N SER A 53 10.39 -5.47 10.11
CA SER A 53 10.09 -6.89 9.94
C SER A 53 8.85 -7.13 9.07
N GLN A 54 8.83 -8.31 8.46
CA GLN A 54 7.68 -8.87 7.78
C GLN A 54 7.47 -10.30 8.29
N SER A 55 6.29 -10.58 8.82
CA SER A 55 5.92 -11.88 9.37
C SER A 55 4.48 -12.26 8.99
N GLY A 56 3.96 -13.37 9.52
CA GLY A 56 2.60 -13.83 9.27
C GLY A 56 2.45 -14.68 7.98
N PRO A 57 1.26 -15.28 7.78
CA PRO A 57 1.00 -16.13 6.62
C PRO A 57 0.96 -15.31 5.33
N VAL A 58 1.21 -15.97 4.20
CA VAL A 58 1.27 -15.30 2.88
C VAL A 58 -0.02 -14.58 2.48
N HIS A 59 -1.17 -15.01 3.01
CA HIS A 59 -2.48 -14.41 2.75
C HIS A 59 -2.87 -13.33 3.78
N ALA A 60 -2.12 -13.20 4.87
CA ALA A 60 -2.33 -12.15 5.89
C ALA A 60 -0.97 -11.73 6.49
N PRO A 61 -0.11 -11.08 5.69
CA PRO A 61 1.19 -10.64 6.17
C PRO A 61 1.06 -9.52 7.21
N LEU A 62 1.94 -9.53 8.21
CA LEU A 62 2.12 -8.47 9.19
C LEU A 62 3.43 -7.74 8.90
N PHE A 63 3.39 -6.41 8.93
CA PHE A 63 4.54 -5.55 8.72
C PHE A 63 4.76 -4.68 9.94
N THR A 64 6.01 -4.56 10.38
CA THR A 64 6.42 -3.62 11.43
C THR A 64 7.25 -2.53 10.80
N ILE A 65 6.84 -1.28 11.00
CA ILE A 65 7.50 -0.10 10.44
C ILE A 65 7.85 0.84 11.59
N SER A 66 9.10 1.25 11.67
CA SER A 66 9.57 2.32 12.55
C SER A 66 9.60 3.66 11.81
N VAL A 67 9.49 4.76 12.57
CA VAL A 67 9.55 6.13 12.06
C VAL A 67 10.59 6.93 12.84
N GLU A 68 11.43 7.68 12.13
CA GLU A 68 12.49 8.56 12.68
C GLU A 68 12.40 9.98 12.13
#